data_AF-A0A2W4RLP4-F1
#
_entry.id   AF-A0A2W4RLP4-F1
#
_cell.length_a   1.000
_cell.length_b   1.000
_cell.length_c   1.000
_cell.angle_alpha   90.00
_cell.angle_beta   90.00
_cell.angle_gamma   90.00
#
_symmetry.space_group_name_H-M   'P 1'
#
loop_
_entity.id
_entity.type
_entity.pdbx_description
1 polymer ?
#
loop_
_entity_poly.entity_id
_entity_poly.type
_entity_poly.pdbx_seq_one_letter_code
_entity_poly.pdbx_strand_id
1 'polypeptide(L)'
;MTAYRIRSLDKRVDAKIFCCGQPALDDYIAHYASQDERRGIARVFVATPESDVRCLAGFFTLSAGSVDCCELPVTLSRKLPRYPVPIALLGRLAVDRRYQGKGLGSILLADACRKVAQASALLAVAGVVVDAKDESAAAFT
;
A
#
# COMPACT_ATOMS: atom_id res chain seq x y z
N MET A 1 1.14 -22.46 -9.54
CA MET A 1 1.44 -21.13 -8.96
C MET A 1 0.18 -20.29 -9.10
N THR A 2 -0.41 -19.81 -7.99
CA THR A 2 -1.61 -18.97 -8.07
C THR A 2 -1.19 -17.60 -8.60
N ALA A 3 -1.58 -17.26 -9.83
CA ALA A 3 -1.34 -15.94 -10.39
C ALA A 3 -2.31 -14.92 -9.76
N TYR A 4 -1.77 -13.79 -9.33
CA TYR A 4 -2.54 -12.67 -8.78
C TYR A 4 -2.46 -11.49 -9.73
N ARG A 5 -3.60 -10.83 -9.93
CA ARG A 5 -3.70 -9.62 -10.72
C ARG A 5 -3.91 -8.43 -9.82
N ILE A 6 -3.00 -7.45 -9.91
CA ILE A 6 -3.10 -6.18 -9.18
C ILE A 6 -3.75 -5.12 -10.08
N ARG A 7 -4.75 -4.42 -9.55
CA ARG A 7 -5.50 -3.39 -10.25
C ARG A 7 -6.01 -2.32 -9.30
N SER A 8 -6.43 -1.17 -9.81
CA SER A 8 -7.14 -0.18 -9.00
C SER A 8 -8.44 -0.76 -8.43
N LEU A 9 -8.84 -0.27 -7.26
CA LEU A 9 -10.09 -0.67 -6.63
C LEU A 9 -11.27 -0.40 -7.56
N ASP A 10 -12.14 -1.39 -7.70
CA ASP A 10 -13.37 -1.27 -8.46
C ASP A 10 -14.54 -1.92 -7.73
N LYS A 11 -15.76 -1.66 -8.22
CA LYS A 11 -16.99 -2.22 -7.64
C LYS A 11 -17.16 -3.73 -7.86
N ARG A 12 -16.24 -4.39 -8.57
CA ARG A 12 -16.34 -5.83 -8.85
C ARG A 12 -15.77 -6.67 -7.72
N VAL A 13 -14.88 -6.08 -6.92
CA VAL A 13 -14.27 -6.74 -5.77
C VAL A 13 -15.22 -6.71 -4.57
N ASP A 14 -15.34 -7.85 -3.91
CA ASP A 14 -16.12 -7.95 -2.68
C ASP A 14 -15.26 -7.62 -1.46
N ALA A 15 -15.25 -6.34 -1.10
CA ALA A 15 -14.50 -5.85 0.06
C ALA A 15 -15.09 -6.30 1.40
N LYS A 16 -16.35 -6.77 1.45
CA LYS A 16 -17.02 -7.15 2.71
C LYS A 16 -16.58 -8.51 3.24
N ILE A 17 -16.07 -9.37 2.35
CA ILE A 17 -15.64 -10.73 2.69
C ILE A 17 -14.18 -10.74 3.16
N PHE A 18 -13.44 -9.66 2.92
CA PHE A 18 -12.03 -9.55 3.25
C PHE A 18 -11.80 -9.60 4.76
N CYS A 19 -10.86 -10.44 5.18
CA CYS A 19 -10.40 -10.48 6.57
C CYS A 19 -8.90 -10.74 6.63
N CYS A 20 -8.09 -9.71 6.89
CA CYS A 20 -6.68 -9.86 7.19
C CYS A 20 -6.40 -10.14 8.67
N GLY A 21 -7.41 -9.98 9.52
CA GLY A 21 -7.30 -10.16 10.97
C GLY A 21 -7.00 -8.90 11.75
N GLN A 22 -6.93 -7.76 11.07
CA GLN A 22 -6.80 -6.45 11.68
C GLN A 22 -8.10 -5.69 11.40
N PRO A 23 -9.01 -5.54 12.39
CA PRO A 23 -10.33 -4.95 12.18
C PRO A 23 -10.28 -3.56 11.54
N ALA A 24 -9.28 -2.74 11.89
CA ALA A 24 -9.09 -1.41 11.32
C ALA A 24 -8.79 -1.42 9.80
N LEU A 25 -8.15 -2.47 9.28
CA LEU A 25 -7.87 -2.62 7.84
C LEU A 25 -9.06 -3.22 7.10
N ASP A 26 -9.74 -4.18 7.74
CA ASP A 26 -10.97 -4.79 7.23
C ASP A 26 -12.10 -3.74 7.09
N ASP A 27 -12.30 -2.90 8.11
CA ASP A 27 -13.26 -1.80 8.09
C ASP A 27 -12.90 -0.72 7.06
N TYR A 28 -11.59 -0.43 6.91
CA TYR A 28 -11.11 0.56 5.97
C TYR A 28 -11.48 0.20 4.52
N ILE A 29 -11.19 -1.04 4.10
CA ILE A 29 -11.45 -1.46 2.72
C ILE A 29 -12.95 -1.57 2.43
N ALA A 30 -13.75 -1.96 3.42
CA ALA A 30 -15.19 -2.09 3.29
C ALA A 30 -15.92 -0.73 3.21
N HIS A 31 -15.51 0.28 3.99
CA HIS A 31 -16.28 1.52 4.16
C HIS A 31 -15.60 2.79 3.64
N TYR A 32 -14.26 2.87 3.68
CA TYR A 32 -13.53 4.13 3.47
C TYR A 32 -12.73 4.17 2.17
N ALA A 33 -12.15 3.06 1.73
CA ALA A 33 -11.26 3.00 0.56
C ALA A 33 -11.86 3.59 -0.72
N SER A 34 -13.14 3.30 -1.01
CA SER A 34 -13.85 3.88 -2.16
C SER A 34 -14.03 5.40 -2.06
N GLN A 35 -14.13 5.94 -0.85
CA GLN A 35 -14.29 7.37 -0.61
C GLN A 35 -12.96 8.10 -0.78
N ASP A 36 -11.89 7.54 -0.23
CA ASP A 36 -10.54 8.10 -0.33
C ASP A 36 -10.06 8.16 -1.79
N GLU A 37 -10.37 7.13 -2.58
CA GLU A 37 -10.04 7.13 -4.00
C GLU A 37 -10.81 8.20 -4.79
N ARG A 38 -12.10 8.38 -4.51
CA ARG A 38 -12.93 9.42 -5.14
C ARG A 38 -12.50 10.83 -4.76
N ARG A 39 -12.10 11.03 -3.50
CA ARG A 39 -11.61 12.32 -2.99
C ARG A 39 -10.17 12.61 -3.43
N GLY A 40 -9.47 11.63 -4.02
CA GLY A 40 -8.07 11.76 -4.39
C GLY A 40 -7.11 11.80 -3.20
N ILE A 41 -7.56 11.36 -2.02
CA ILE A 41 -6.76 11.30 -0.79
C ILE A 41 -5.73 10.18 -0.90
N ALA A 42 -6.14 9.02 -1.41
CA ALA A 42 -5.26 7.87 -1.63
C ALA A 42 -5.69 7.09 -2.88
N ARG A 43 -4.73 6.49 -3.57
CA ARG A 43 -4.97 5.49 -4.61
C ARG A 43 -4.99 4.11 -3.96
N VAL A 44 -6.06 3.36 -4.20
CA VAL A 44 -6.24 2.03 -3.61
C VAL A 44 -6.05 0.98 -4.70
N PHE A 45 -5.16 0.02 -4.44
CA PHE A 45 -4.88 -1.09 -5.32
C PHE A 45 -5.25 -2.40 -4.64
N VAL A 46 -5.87 -3.28 -5.40
CA VAL A 46 -6.38 -4.58 -4.96
C VAL A 46 -5.74 -5.70 -5.76
N ALA A 47 -5.38 -6.79 -5.09
CA ALA A 47 -4.95 -8.04 -5.68
C ALA A 47 -6.08 -9.05 -5.63
N THR A 48 -6.40 -9.62 -6.79
CA THR A 48 -7.39 -10.69 -6.93
C THR A 48 -6.74 -11.89 -7.61
N PRO A 49 -7.07 -13.13 -7.23
CA PRO A 49 -6.61 -14.30 -7.97
C PRO A 49 -7.18 -14.26 -9.39
N GLU A 50 -6.43 -14.74 -10.39
CA GLU A 50 -6.91 -14.74 -11.78
C GLU A 50 -8.18 -15.57 -11.99
N SER A 51 -8.35 -16.62 -11.18
CA SER A 51 -9.53 -17.49 -11.20
C SER A 51 -10.80 -16.82 -10.68
N ASP A 52 -10.67 -15.79 -9.82
CA ASP A 52 -11.82 -15.08 -9.25
C ASP A 52 -11.49 -13.60 -9.02
N VAL A 53 -11.96 -12.78 -9.96
CA VAL A 53 -11.77 -11.32 -9.93
C VAL A 53 -12.57 -10.61 -8.84
N ARG A 54 -13.54 -11.29 -8.21
CA ARG A 54 -14.33 -10.71 -7.11
C ARG A 54 -13.67 -10.95 -5.76
N CYS A 55 -12.88 -12.02 -5.64
CA CYS A 55 -12.19 -12.37 -4.42
C CYS A 55 -11.02 -11.41 -4.14
N LEU A 56 -11.09 -10.68 -3.03
CA LEU A 56 -10.00 -9.83 -2.58
C LEU A 56 -8.96 -10.67 -1.83
N ALA A 57 -7.79 -10.88 -2.43
CA ALA A 57 -6.69 -11.59 -1.79
C ALA A 57 -5.79 -10.66 -0.96
N GLY A 58 -5.73 -9.39 -1.31
CA GLY A 58 -4.97 -8.37 -0.58
C GLY A 58 -5.11 -6.99 -1.21
N PHE A 59 -4.72 -5.94 -0.49
CA PHE A 59 -4.77 -4.58 -1.00
C PHE A 59 -3.64 -3.73 -0.43
N PHE A 60 -3.34 -2.62 -1.10
CA PHE A 60 -2.50 -1.56 -0.57
C PHE A 60 -2.95 -0.18 -1.01
N THR A 61 -2.53 0.85 -0.29
CA THR A 61 -2.86 2.24 -0.60
C THR A 61 -1.61 3.09 -0.78
N LEU A 62 -1.58 3.92 -1.82
CA LEU A 62 -0.53 4.92 -2.05
C LEU A 62 -1.11 6.34 -1.97
N SER A 63 -0.46 7.21 -1.22
CA SER A 63 -0.77 8.64 -1.17
C SER A 63 0.49 9.48 -1.28
N ALA A 64 0.35 10.73 -1.73
CA ALA A 64 1.45 11.69 -1.70
C ALA A 64 1.61 12.22 -0.27
N GLY A 65 2.86 12.47 0.14
CA GLY A 65 3.15 13.07 1.43
C GLY A 65 4.47 13.83 1.41
N SER A 66 4.78 14.45 2.54
CA SER A 66 6.08 15.04 2.82
C SER A 66 6.51 14.63 4.21
N VAL A 67 7.78 14.28 4.38
CA VAL A 67 8.36 13.98 5.69
C VAL A 67 9.37 15.05 6.05
N ASP A 68 9.36 15.46 7.31
CA ASP A 68 10.35 16.39 7.82
C ASP A 68 11.71 15.69 7.96
N CYS A 69 12.77 16.41 7.62
CA CYS A 69 14.12 15.85 7.64
C CYS A 69 14.57 15.43 9.05
N CYS A 70 13.91 15.95 10.09
CA CYS A 70 14.10 15.59 11.49
C CYS A 70 13.52 14.23 11.86
N GLU A 71 12.54 13.73 11.11
CA GLU A 71 11.92 12.41 11.31
C GLU A 71 12.67 11.30 10.55
N LEU A 72 13.63 11.67 9.71
CA LEU A 72 14.44 10.73 8.93
C LEU A 72 15.66 10.23 9.72
N PRO A 73 16.09 8.97 9.51
CA PRO A 73 17.34 8.45 10.05
C PRO A 73 18.52 9.37 9.73
N VAL A 74 19.45 9.52 10.67
CA VAL A 74 20.59 10.45 10.58
C VAL A 74 21.45 10.23 9.31
N THR A 75 21.48 9.01 8.79
CA THR A 75 22.17 8.64 7.55
C THR A 75 21.52 9.23 6.29
N LEU A 76 20.19 9.36 6.29
CA LEU A 76 19.40 9.94 5.20
C LEU A 76 19.31 11.46 5.34
N SER A 77 19.12 11.97 6.56
CA SER A 77 19.00 13.41 6.80
C SER A 77 20.27 14.20 6.46
N ARG A 78 21.45 13.57 6.54
CA ARG A 78 22.72 14.19 6.10
C ARG A 78 22.85 14.37 4.59
N LYS A 79 22.14 13.59 3.79
CA LYS A 79 22.16 13.66 2.32
C LYS A 79 21.00 14.47 1.74
N LEU A 80 20.03 14.81 2.57
CA LEU A 80 18.79 15.46 2.16
C LEU A 80 18.76 16.92 2.63
N PRO A 81 18.08 17.80 1.87
CA PRO A 81 17.92 19.19 2.28
C PRO A 81 17.11 19.31 3.57
N ARG A 82 17.31 20.43 4.30
CA ARG A 82 16.63 20.69 5.59
C ARG A 82 15.13 21.05 5.46
N TYR A 83 14.55 21.00 4.26
CA TYR A 83 13.14 21.27 4.02
C TYR A 83 12.35 19.96 3.82
N PRO A 84 11.01 19.96 3.94
CA PRO A 84 10.19 18.76 3.81
C PRO A 84 10.44 18.03 2.48
N VAL A 85 10.75 16.74 2.58
CA VAL A 85 11.13 15.92 1.42
C VAL A 85 9.87 15.25 0.85
N PRO A 86 9.62 15.32 -0.47
CA PRO A 86 8.47 14.67 -1.07
C PRO A 86 8.62 13.16 -1.04
N ILE A 87 7.59 12.47 -0.56
CA ILE A 87 7.56 11.01 -0.40
C ILE A 87 6.27 10.42 -0.96
N ALA A 88 6.34 9.14 -1.32
CA ALA A 88 5.16 8.33 -1.51
C ALA A 88 4.89 7.55 -0.23
N LEU A 89 3.70 7.72 0.34
CA LEU A 89 3.28 6.99 1.53
C LEU A 89 2.55 5.72 1.13
N LEU A 90 3.10 4.57 1.52
CA LEU A 90 2.40 3.29 1.53
C LEU A 90 1.63 3.19 2.86
N GLY A 91 0.45 3.80 2.90
CA GLY A 91 -0.28 3.98 4.16
C GLY A 91 -0.89 2.70 4.73
N ARG A 92 -1.27 1.76 3.87
CA ARG A 92 -1.91 0.50 4.28
C ARG A 92 -1.48 -0.60 3.32
N LEU A 93 -1.18 -1.77 3.87
CA LEU A 93 -0.89 -3.00 3.15
C LEU A 93 -1.51 -4.14 3.94
N ALA A 94 -2.38 -4.92 3.31
CA ALA A 94 -3.07 -6.01 3.96
C ALA A 94 -3.22 -7.20 3.01
N VAL A 95 -3.10 -8.41 3.56
CA VAL A 95 -3.32 -9.66 2.85
C VAL A 95 -4.38 -10.46 3.61
N ASP A 96 -5.37 -10.96 2.89
CA ASP A 96 -6.44 -11.77 3.47
C ASP A 96 -5.85 -13.04 4.09
N ARG A 97 -6.38 -13.48 5.24
CA ARG A 97 -5.88 -14.65 5.99
C ARG A 97 -5.77 -15.91 5.13
N ARG A 98 -6.64 -16.09 4.13
CA ARG A 98 -6.61 -17.25 3.22
C ARG A 98 -5.38 -17.26 2.30
N TYR A 99 -4.72 -16.12 2.16
CA TYR A 99 -3.60 -15.87 1.25
C TYR A 99 -2.30 -15.44 1.95
N GLN A 100 -2.32 -15.29 3.28
CA GLN A 100 -1.12 -15.07 4.08
C GLN A 100 -0.16 -16.26 3.98
N GLY A 101 1.15 -15.99 4.13
CA GLY A 101 2.20 -17.01 4.01
C GLY A 101 2.51 -17.49 2.57
N LYS A 102 1.78 -17.00 1.56
CA LYS A 102 1.98 -17.36 0.14
C LYS A 102 2.84 -16.37 -0.66
N GLY A 103 3.54 -15.45 0.02
CA GLY A 103 4.36 -14.41 -0.60
C GLY A 103 3.58 -13.24 -1.23
N LEU A 104 2.25 -13.20 -1.08
CA LEU A 104 1.42 -12.15 -1.68
C LEU A 104 1.77 -10.74 -1.16
N GLY A 105 2.13 -10.60 0.12
CA GLY A 105 2.54 -9.32 0.69
C GLY A 105 3.77 -8.73 0.00
N SER A 106 4.78 -9.54 -0.27
CA SER A 106 5.99 -9.13 -0.99
C SER A 106 5.69 -8.75 -2.44
N ILE A 107 4.77 -9.45 -3.11
CA ILE A 107 4.33 -9.13 -4.47
C ILE A 107 3.63 -7.75 -4.48
N LEU A 108 2.75 -7.49 -3.51
CA LEU A 108 2.07 -6.21 -3.36
C LEU A 108 3.06 -5.07 -3.09
N LEU A 109 4.03 -5.27 -2.21
CA LEU A 109 5.07 -4.29 -1.90
C LEU A 109 5.94 -4.00 -3.14
N ALA A 110 6.37 -5.03 -3.85
CA ALA A 110 7.16 -4.86 -5.07
C ALA A 110 6.39 -4.09 -6.16
N ASP A 111 5.09 -4.35 -6.32
CA ASP A 111 4.24 -3.62 -7.25
C ASP A 111 4.02 -2.16 -6.81
N ALA A 112 3.85 -1.91 -5.51
CA ALA A 112 3.78 -0.57 -4.95
C ALA A 112 5.06 0.22 -5.24
N CYS A 113 6.24 -0.35 -4.97
CA CYS A 113 7.53 0.26 -5.28
C CYS A 113 7.69 0.55 -6.78
N ARG A 114 7.27 -0.38 -7.64
CA ARG A 114 7.30 -0.18 -9.10
C ARG A 114 6.42 0.98 -9.53
N LYS A 115 5.22 1.10 -8.97
CA LYS A 115 4.30 2.22 -9.25
C LYS A 115 4.87 3.56 -8.77
N VAL A 116 5.50 3.58 -7.60
CA VAL A 116 6.18 4.79 -7.12
C VAL A 116 7.36 5.16 -8.00
N ALA A 117 8.18 4.20 -8.43
CA ALA A 117 9.29 4.44 -9.36
C ALA A 117 8.81 4.98 -10.73
N GLN A 118 7.64 4.54 -11.20
CA GLN A 118 7.02 5.11 -12.40
C GLN A 118 6.52 6.54 -12.15
N ALA A 119 5.88 6.78 -11.00
CA ALA A 119 5.44 8.12 -10.62
C ALA A 119 6.64 9.07 -10.43
N SER A 120 7.77 8.57 -9.93
CA SER A 120 8.98 9.38 -9.68
C SER A 120 9.61 9.93 -10.97
N ALA A 121 9.32 9.31 -12.12
CA ALA A 121 9.75 9.82 -13.42
C ALA A 121 9.01 11.10 -13.84
N LEU A 122 7.81 11.34 -13.30
CA LEU A 122 6.97 12.52 -13.60
C LEU A 122 6.92 13.53 -12.46
N LEU A 123 6.95 13.06 -11.21
CA LEU A 123 6.90 13.88 -10.00
C LEU A 123 8.05 13.50 -9.09
N ALA A 124 8.81 14.48 -8.58
CA ALA A 124 9.92 14.17 -7.68
C ALA A 124 9.43 13.47 -6.40
N VAL A 125 9.87 12.23 -6.19
CA VAL A 125 9.62 11.43 -4.99
C VAL A 125 10.96 10.89 -4.51
N ALA A 126 11.36 11.25 -3.30
CA ALA A 126 12.66 10.86 -2.74
C ALA A 126 12.68 9.43 -2.19
N GLY A 127 11.51 8.87 -1.86
CA GLY A 127 11.39 7.52 -1.34
C GLY A 127 9.96 7.09 -1.04
N VAL A 128 9.82 5.82 -0.72
CA VAL A 128 8.58 5.23 -0.20
C VAL A 128 8.70 5.16 1.32
N VAL A 129 7.75 5.75 2.03
CA VAL A 129 7.61 5.56 3.48
C VAL A 129 6.47 4.59 3.73
N VAL A 130 6.74 3.61 4.58
CA VAL A 130 5.74 2.62 5.01
C VAL A 130 5.49 2.87 6.49
N ASP A 131 4.25 3.22 6.83
CA ASP A 131 3.85 3.29 8.24
C ASP A 131 3.38 1.89 8.67
N ALA A 132 4.33 1.12 9.21
CA ALA A 132 4.09 -0.23 9.68
C ALA A 132 3.31 -0.18 10.99
N LYS A 133 1.98 -0.33 10.92
CA LYS A 133 1.10 -0.38 12.10
C LYS A 133 1.22 -1.67 12.94
N ASP A 134 2.02 -2.64 12.50
CA ASP A 134 2.24 -3.91 13.20
C ASP A 134 3.75 -4.20 13.31
N GLU A 135 4.23 -4.72 14.45
CA GLU A 135 5.62 -5.20 14.62
C GLU A 135 5.95 -6.31 13.61
N SER A 136 4.96 -7.10 13.20
CA SER A 136 5.08 -8.06 12.10
C SER A 136 5.33 -7.37 10.75
N ALA A 137 4.71 -6.21 10.50
CA ALA A 137 4.91 -5.41 9.30
C ALA A 137 6.32 -4.76 9.26
N ALA A 138 6.88 -4.40 10.42
CA ALA A 138 8.24 -3.88 10.54
C ALA A 138 9.32 -4.94 10.24
N ALA A 139 9.04 -6.22 10.53
CA ALA A 139 9.94 -7.34 10.28
C ALA A 139 10.03 -7.78 8.79
N PHE A 140 9.25 -7.17 7.89
CA PHE A 140 9.38 -7.39 6.43
C PHE A 140 10.47 -6.52 5.78
N THR A 141 11.10 -5.62 6.55
CA THR A 141 12.12 -4.68 6.06
C THR A 141 13.53 -5.15 6.38
#